data_AF-A0A1Y4D5E8-F1
#
_entry.id   AF-A0A1Y4D5E8-F1
#
_cell.length_a   1.000
_cell.length_b   1.000
_cell.length_c   1.000
_cell.angle_alpha   90.00
_cell.angle_beta   90.00
_cell.angle_gamma   90.00
#
_symmetry.space_group_name_H-M   'P 1'
#
loop_
_entity.id
_entity.type
_entity.pdbx_description
1 polymer ?
#
loop_
_entity_poly.entity_id
_entity_poly.type
_entity_poly.pdbx_seq_one_letter_code
_entity_poly.pdbx_strand_id
1 'polypeptide(L)'
;MASLFGSSSDMVIQPVAENGCEYLLAIDEKGLYLTTSKYVDTNMADPNRYTGARVGMDKRLAALGLNAAELTSANQHRVKKLGEGEMKKKVNPLKASKRAMRG
;
A
#
# COMPACT_ATOMS: atom_id res chain seq x y z
N MET A 1 -6.03 11.93 7.14
CA MET A 1 -6.99 10.88 6.72
C MET A 1 -6.19 9.87 5.91
N ALA A 2 -6.03 8.63 6.38
CA ALA A 2 -5.31 7.61 5.60
C ALA A 2 -6.21 7.17 4.44
N SER A 3 -5.77 7.39 3.20
CA SER A 3 -6.46 6.89 2.01
C SER A 3 -6.40 5.35 2.02
N LEU A 4 -7.57 4.69 2.09
CA LEU A 4 -7.63 3.23 2.03
C LEU A 4 -7.22 2.69 0.65
N PHE A 5 -7.44 3.49 -0.40
CA PHE A 5 -7.28 3.08 -1.81
C PHE A 5 -6.01 3.65 -2.47
N GLY A 6 -5.69 4.91 -2.20
CA GLY A 6 -4.49 5.57 -2.74
C GLY A 6 -3.21 5.24 -1.98
N SER A 7 -2.10 5.76 -2.50
CA SER A 7 -0.81 5.79 -1.81
C SER A 7 -0.86 6.95 -0.80
N SER A 8 -0.38 6.74 0.43
CA SER A 8 -0.24 7.86 1.39
C SER A 8 1.19 8.37 1.40
N SER A 9 1.40 9.65 1.71
CA SER A 9 2.76 10.20 1.79
C SER A 9 3.66 9.46 2.78
N ASP A 10 3.08 8.82 3.79
CA ASP A 10 3.82 7.97 4.74
C ASP A 10 4.48 6.76 4.08
N MET A 11 3.85 6.21 3.02
CA MET A 11 4.31 5.04 2.28
C MET A 11 5.39 5.37 1.24
N VAL A 12 5.60 6.66 0.92
CA VAL A 12 6.55 7.11 -0.10
C VAL A 12 7.96 7.15 0.49
N ILE A 13 8.88 6.40 -0.13
CA ILE A 13 10.28 6.34 0.27
C ILE A 13 11.05 7.52 -0.30
N GLN A 14 11.08 7.64 -1.63
CA GLN A 14 11.88 8.62 -2.35
C GLN A 14 11.36 8.86 -3.77
N PRO A 15 11.60 10.04 -4.36
CA PRO A 15 11.39 10.27 -5.79
C PRO A 15 12.42 9.50 -6.62
N VAL A 16 11.99 9.01 -7.79
CA VAL A 16 12.78 8.24 -8.74
C VAL A 16 12.45 8.74 -10.15
N ALA A 17 13.47 9.16 -10.89
CA ALA A 17 13.31 9.49 -12.31
C ALA A 17 13.59 8.25 -13.16
N GLU A 18 12.58 7.77 -13.89
CA GLU A 18 12.71 6.65 -14.83
C GLU A 18 12.34 7.13 -16.24
N ASN A 19 13.25 7.00 -17.21
CA ASN A 19 13.04 7.35 -18.62
C ASN A 19 12.50 8.79 -18.86
N GLY A 20 12.93 9.76 -18.06
CA GLY A 20 12.48 11.16 -18.16
C GLY A 20 11.11 11.44 -17.50
N CYS A 21 10.51 10.44 -16.86
CA CYS A 21 9.31 10.61 -16.06
C CYS A 21 9.64 10.57 -14.56
N GLU A 22 9.07 11.50 -13.80
CA GLU A 22 9.18 11.53 -12.35
C GLU A 22 8.17 10.59 -11.71
N TYR A 23 8.68 9.58 -11.01
CA TYR A 23 7.90 8.66 -10.20
C TYR A 23 8.26 8.80 -8.73
N LEU A 24 7.41 8.29 -7.87
CA LEU A 24 7.61 8.19 -6.44
C LEU A 24 7.70 6.71 -6.07
N LEU A 25 8.80 6.29 -5.47
CA LEU A 25 8.93 4.93 -4.96
C LEU A 25 8.16 4.82 -3.66
N ALA A 26 7.22 3.88 -3.59
CA ALA A 26 6.42 3.62 -2.42
C ALA A 26 6.49 2.14 -2.00
N ILE A 27 6.18 1.86 -0.74
CA ILE A 27 6.16 0.52 -0.16
C ILE A 27 4.81 0.19 0.45
N ASP A 28 4.36 -1.04 0.27
CA ASP A 28 3.12 -1.58 0.84
C ASP A 28 3.34 -3.04 1.28
N GLU A 29 2.33 -3.68 1.85
CA GLU A 29 2.37 -5.08 2.32
C GLU A 29 2.82 -6.05 1.23
N LYS A 30 2.49 -5.76 -0.04
CA LYS A 30 2.87 -6.60 -1.18
C LYS A 30 4.24 -6.24 -1.79
N GLY A 31 4.99 -5.32 -1.18
CA GLY A 31 6.32 -4.89 -1.65
C GLY A 31 6.34 -3.52 -2.32
N LEU A 32 7.46 -3.22 -2.98
CA LEU A 32 7.77 -1.95 -3.62
C LEU A 32 6.98 -1.75 -4.92
N TYR A 33 6.63 -0.49 -5.20
CA TYR A 33 5.96 -0.08 -6.43
C TYR A 33 6.24 1.40 -6.73
N LEU A 34 6.08 1.80 -7.99
CA LEU A 34 6.16 3.20 -8.41
C LEU A 34 4.77 3.81 -8.44
N THR A 35 4.60 4.91 -7.72
CA THR A 35 3.42 5.76 -7.79
C THR A 35 3.77 7.09 -8.45
N THR A 36 2.77 7.92 -8.70
CA THR A 36 2.95 9.31 -9.13
C THR A 36 2.27 10.21 -8.11
N SER A 37 2.70 11.47 -8.01
CA SER A 37 2.14 12.45 -7.07
C SER A 37 0.61 12.62 -7.20
N LYS A 38 0.05 12.31 -8.38
CA LYS A 38 -1.39 12.31 -8.64
C LYS A 38 -2.19 11.33 -7.76
N TYR A 39 -1.56 10.23 -7.34
CA TYR A 39 -2.21 9.18 -6.54
C TYR A 39 -1.78 9.20 -5.07
N VAL A 40 -0.91 10.14 -4.69
CA VAL A 40 -0.47 10.33 -3.30
C VAL A 40 -1.46 11.24 -2.58
N ASP A 41 -1.93 10.79 -1.41
CA ASP A 41 -2.91 11.47 -0.56
C ASP A 41 -4.26 11.78 -1.23
N THR A 42 -4.53 11.17 -2.38
CA THR A 42 -5.83 11.24 -3.05
C THR A 42 -6.65 10.01 -2.74
N ASN A 43 -7.98 10.13 -2.81
CA ASN A 43 -8.90 9.00 -2.62
C ASN A 43 -9.00 8.11 -3.88
N MET A 44 -8.10 8.31 -4.85
CA MET A 44 -8.06 7.52 -6.08
C MET A 44 -7.24 6.26 -5.84
N ALA A 45 -7.72 5.13 -6.36
CA ALA A 45 -6.95 3.90 -6.36
C ALA A 45 -5.74 4.06 -7.29
N ASP A 46 -4.54 3.85 -6.76
CA ASP A 46 -3.32 3.84 -7.57
C ASP A 46 -3.29 2.54 -8.41
N PRO A 47 -3.37 2.61 -9.75
CA PRO A 47 -3.31 1.42 -10.58
C PRO A 47 -2.03 0.63 -10.34
N ASN A 48 -0.88 1.29 -10.14
CA ASN A 48 0.41 0.64 -9.97
C ASN A 48 0.50 -0.11 -8.62
N ARG A 49 -0.31 0.29 -7.63
CA ARG A 49 -0.46 -0.42 -6.36
C ARG A 49 -1.21 -1.74 -6.55
N TYR A 50 -2.20 -1.81 -7.42
CA TYR A 50 -3.08 -2.98 -7.57
C TYR A 50 -2.81 -3.85 -8.80
N THR A 51 -2.09 -3.35 -9.80
CA THR A 51 -1.84 -4.03 -11.07
C THR A 51 -0.51 -4.79 -11.11
N GLY A 52 -0.32 -5.59 -12.16
CA GLY A 52 0.91 -6.31 -12.47
C GLY A 52 2.13 -5.42 -12.79
N ALA A 53 2.03 -4.09 -12.66
CA ALA A 53 3.17 -3.18 -12.76
C ALA A 53 4.29 -3.46 -11.73
N ARG A 54 3.98 -4.25 -10.68
CA ARG A 54 4.95 -4.76 -9.72
C ARG A 54 5.86 -5.85 -10.30
N VAL A 55 5.46 -6.50 -11.39
CA VAL A 55 6.21 -7.61 -11.98
C VAL A 55 7.50 -7.07 -12.60
N GLY A 56 8.64 -7.48 -12.04
CA GLY A 56 9.96 -7.01 -12.49
C GLY A 56 10.41 -5.69 -11.87
N MET A 57 9.76 -5.21 -10.80
CA MET A 57 10.18 -4.02 -10.07
C MET A 57 11.63 -4.13 -9.57
N ASP A 58 12.07 -5.33 -9.16
CA ASP A 58 13.46 -5.58 -8.76
C ASP A 58 14.46 -5.29 -9.88
N LYS A 59 14.11 -5.65 -11.13
CA LYS A 59 14.95 -5.39 -12.30
C LYS A 59 14.97 -3.90 -12.65
N ARG A 60 13.84 -3.21 -12.51
CA ARG A 60 13.77 -1.76 -12.72
C ARG A 60 14.58 -1.00 -11.67
N LEU A 61 14.45 -1.37 -10.40
CA LEU A 61 15.24 -0.78 -9.32
C LEU A 61 16.73 -1.07 -9.50
N ALA A 62 17.10 -2.29 -9.88
CA ALA A 62 18.49 -2.63 -10.20
C ALA A 62 19.04 -1.79 -11.37
N ALA A 63 18.24 -1.55 -12.43
CA ALA A 63 18.63 -0.69 -13.55
C ALA A 63 18.84 0.77 -13.12
N LEU A 64 18.16 1.21 -12.06
CA LEU A 64 18.32 2.53 -11.43
C LEU A 64 19.44 2.56 -10.38
N GLY A 65 20.15 1.44 -10.15
CA GLY A 65 21.18 1.31 -9.11
C GLY A 65 20.64 1.20 -7.70
N LEU A 66 19.34 0.93 -7.54
CA LEU A 66 18.66 0.81 -6.25
C LEU A 66 18.50 -0.66 -5.85
N ASN A 67 18.87 -0.98 -4.60
CA ASN A 67 18.69 -2.33 -4.06
C ASN A 67 17.29 -2.51 -3.48
N ALA A 68 16.43 -3.24 -4.19
CA ALA A 68 15.06 -3.50 -3.79
C ALA A 68 14.95 -4.17 -2.40
N ALA A 69 15.83 -5.12 -2.09
CA ALA A 69 15.78 -5.86 -0.82
C ALA A 69 16.12 -4.95 0.38
N GLU A 70 17.15 -4.13 0.23
CA GLU A 70 17.55 -3.16 1.26
C GLU A 70 16.48 -2.09 1.48
N LEU A 71 15.94 -1.53 0.40
CA LEU A 71 14.87 -0.53 0.49
C LEU A 71 13.62 -1.12 1.14
N THR A 72 13.29 -2.37 0.84
CA THR A 72 12.16 -3.07 1.44
C THR A 72 12.38 -3.30 2.93
N SER A 73 13.57 -3.75 3.32
CA SER A 73 13.93 -4.00 4.73
C SER A 73 13.99 -2.71 5.55
N ALA A 74 14.66 -1.68 5.03
CA ALA A 74 14.83 -0.39 5.71
C ALA A 74 13.49 0.35 5.90
N ASN A 75 12.54 0.20 4.96
CA ASN A 75 11.27 0.91 4.97
C ASN A 75 10.07 0.05 5.41
N GLN A 76 10.29 -1.13 6.01
CA GLN A 76 9.22 -1.97 6.58
C GLN A 76 8.33 -1.18 7.55
N HIS A 77 8.91 -0.26 8.32
CA HIS A 77 8.19 0.59 9.27
C HIS A 77 7.15 1.53 8.62
N ARG A 78 7.24 1.76 7.32
CA ARG A 78 6.32 2.61 6.53
C ARG A 78 5.17 1.83 5.93
N VAL A 79 5.22 0.49 5.98
CA VAL A 79 4.16 -0.39 5.51
C VAL A 79 2.99 -0.30 6.47
N LYS A 80 1.96 0.46 6.09
CA LYS A 80 0.69 0.46 6.82
C LYS A 80 -0.04 -0.84 6.53
N LYS A 81 -0.14 -1.70 7.53
CA LYS A 81 -0.97 -2.88 7.39
C LYS A 81 -2.43 -2.47 7.24
N LEU A 82 -3.10 -2.97 6.21
CA LEU A 82 -4.54 -2.78 6.00
C LEU A 82 -5.29 -3.60 7.07
N GLY A 83 -5.32 -3.09 8.30
CA GLY A 83 -5.87 -3.79 9.46
C GLY A 83 -5.48 -3.23 10.83
N GLU A 84 -4.48 -2.34 10.93
CA GLU A 84 -4.06 -1.73 12.21
C GLU A 84 -4.85 -0.46 12.58
N GLY A 85 -5.98 -0.20 11.92
CA GLY A 85 -7.01 0.67 12.45
C GLY A 85 -8.04 -0.19 13.16
N GLU A 86 -7.93 -0.32 14.49
CA GLU A 86 -8.90 -0.91 15.42
C GLU A 86 -10.17 -1.48 14.78
N MET A 87 -10.08 -2.63 14.09
CA MET A 87 -11.25 -3.40 13.74
C MET A 87 -11.64 -4.17 15.01
N LYS A 88 -12.03 -3.42 16.07
CA LYS A 88 -12.92 -3.92 17.10
C LYS A 88 -14.14 -4.39 16.33
N LYS A 89 -14.15 -5.66 15.96
CA LYS A 89 -15.29 -6.37 15.38
C LYS A 89 -16.42 -6.18 16.38
N LYS A 90 -17.22 -5.12 16.20
CA LYS A 90 -18.49 -4.94 16.87
C LYS A 90 -19.39 -6.03 16.30
N VAL A 91 -19.27 -7.23 16.87
CA VAL A 91 -20.25 -8.28 16.68
C VAL A 91 -21.57 -7.67 17.16
N ASN A 92 -22.49 -7.45 16.24
CA ASN A 92 -23.76 -6.80 16.54
C ASN A 92 -24.61 -7.76 17.40
N PRO A 93 -24.86 -7.48 18.69
CA PRO A 93 -25.51 -8.43 19.60
C PRO A 93 -26.93 -8.81 19.17
N LEU A 94 -27.57 -7.98 18.33
CA LEU A 94 -28.90 -8.26 17.76
C LEU A 94 -28.93 -9.49 16.84
N LYS A 95 -27.80 -9.86 16.22
CA LYS A 95 -27.74 -11.02 15.31
C LYS A 95 -27.57 -12.35 16.04
N ALA A 96 -27.16 -12.32 17.32
CA ALA A 96 -27.02 -13.51 18.17
C ALA A 96 -28.36 -13.92 18.83
N SER A 97 -29.21 -12.94 19.18
CA SER A 97 -30.44 -13.22 19.93
C SER A 97 -31.52 -13.97 19.13
N LYS A 98 -31.52 -13.91 17.79
CA LYS A 98 -32.61 -14.49 16.98
C LYS A 98 -32.51 -16.00 16.78
N ARG A 99 -31.35 -16.63 17.03
CA ARG A 99 -31.19 -18.09 16.91
C ARG A 99 -31.53 -18.86 18.19
N ALA A 100 -31.66 -18.19 19.33
CA ALA A 100 -31.97 -18.85 20.60
C ALA A 100 -33.49 -19.06 20.85
N MET A 101 -34.37 -18.51 20.01
CA MET A 101 -35.83 -18.56 20.19
C MET A 101 -36.56 -19.61 19.34
N ARG A 102 -35.85 -20.57 18.74
CA ARG A 102 -36.47 -21.78 18.18
C ARG A 102 -35.88 -23.00 18.89
N GLY A 103 -36.20 -23.11 20.16
CA GLY A 103 -36.17 -24.35 20.96
C GLY A 103 -37.60 -24.68 21.34
#